data_AF-A0A259DNC9-F1
#
_entry.id   AF-A0A259DNC9-F1
#
_cell.length_a   1.000
_cell.length_b   1.000
_cell.length_c   1.000
_cell.angle_alpha   90.00
_cell.angle_beta   90.00
_cell.angle_gamma   90.00
#
_symmetry.space_group_name_H-M   'P 1'
#
loop_
_entity.id
_entity.type
_entity.pdbx_description
1 polymer ?
#
loop_
_entity_poly.entity_id
_entity_poly.type
_entity_poly.pdbx_seq_one_letter_code
_entity_poly.pdbx_strand_id
1 'polypeptide(L)' 'MKNWPWLILTPALIFVLIGIFAPLLMTHDPTKQDYATILSPASWSNWLGTDYLGRDMYSRIIGGARTSLVAMV' A
#
# COMPACT_ATOMS: atom_id res chain seq x y z
N MET A 1 -1.53 12.85 31.21
CA MET A 1 -1.15 13.31 29.85
C MET A 1 0.33 12.96 29.62
N LYS A 2 0.69 11.71 29.26
CA LYS A 2 2.11 11.26 29.18
C LYS A 2 2.39 10.24 28.05
N ASN A 3 1.40 9.91 27.24
CA ASN A 3 1.42 8.89 26.19
C ASN A 3 1.61 9.45 24.78
N TRP A 4 1.80 10.76 24.65
CA TRP A 4 1.98 11.47 23.37
C TRP A 4 3.10 10.92 22.46
N PRO A 5 4.31 10.54 22.95
CA PRO A 5 5.36 10.07 22.05
C PRO A 5 5.00 8.73 21.39
N TRP A 6 4.36 7.82 22.12
CA TRP A 6 4.00 6.50 21.62
C TRP A 6 2.93 6.56 20.52
N LEU A 7 2.03 7.55 20.57
CA LEU A 7 1.02 7.78 19.53
C LEU A 7 1.63 8.17 18.18
N ILE A 8 2.85 8.72 18.17
CA ILE A 8 3.55 9.13 16.95
C ILE A 8 4.55 8.04 16.51
N LEU A 9 5.31 7.48 17.46
CA LEU A 9 6.34 6.48 17.17
C LEU A 9 5.74 5.18 16.62
N THR A 10 4.58 4.76 17.13
CA THR A 10 3.94 3.51 16.71
C THR A 10 3.53 3.51 15.22
N PRO A 11 2.73 4.48 14.72
CA PRO A 11 2.36 4.52 13.30
C PRO A 11 3.56 4.76 12.39
N ALA A 12 4.54 5.56 12.81
CA ALA A 12 5.78 5.76 12.04
C ALA A 12 6.55 4.44 11.88
N LEU A 13 6.72 3.68 12.96
CA LEU A 13 7.35 2.36 12.92
C LEU A 13 6.58 1.39 12.01
N ILE A 14 5.26 1.36 12.12
CA ILE A 14 4.40 0.52 11.27
C ILE A 14 4.58 0.90 9.79
N PHE A 15 4.60 2.19 9.46
CA PHE A 15 4.81 2.65 8.09
C PHE A 15 6.17 2.21 7.53
N VAL A 16 7.24 2.35 8.33
CA VAL A 16 8.59 1.89 7.96
C VAL A 16 8.59 0.38 7.69
N LEU A 17 7.99 -0.40 8.58
CA LEU A 17 7.89 -1.85 8.40
C LEU A 17 7.10 -2.21 7.12
N ILE A 18 5.97 -1.55 6.86
CA ILE A 18 5.18 -1.79 5.64
C ILE A 18 6.02 -1.52 4.38
N GLY A 19 6.75 -0.40 4.32
CA GLY A 19 7.52 -0.11 3.12
C GLY A 19 8.76 -0.98 2.93
N ILE A 20 9.42 -1.43 4.02
CA ILE A 20 10.50 -2.43 3.96
C ILE A 20 9.97 -3.77 3.44
N PHE A 21 8.85 -4.24 4.00
CA PHE A 21 8.25 -5.52 3.66
C PHE A 21 7.28 -5.46 2.48
N ALA A 22 7.15 -4.31 1.80
CA ALA A 22 6.24 -4.13 0.69
C ALA A 22 6.36 -5.20 -0.41
N PRO A 23 7.56 -5.66 -0.84
CA PRO A 23 7.68 -6.72 -1.85
C PRO A 23 7.06 -8.06 -1.44
N LEU A 24 6.92 -8.31 -0.13
CA LEU A 24 6.27 -9.52 0.40
C LEU A 24 4.77 -9.31 0.66
N LEU A 25 4.35 -8.06 0.84
CA LEU A 25 2.96 -7.71 1.17
C LEU A 25 2.13 -7.48 -0.09
N MET A 26 2.69 -6.94 -1.18
CA MET A 26 1.96 -6.70 -2.42
C MET A 26 1.45 -8.01 -3.03
N THR A 27 0.16 -8.05 -3.39
CA THR A 27 -0.48 -9.22 -4.03
C THR A 27 -0.31 -9.19 -5.55
N HIS A 28 -0.16 -8.00 -6.12
CA HIS A 28 -0.03 -7.75 -7.55
C HIS A 28 1.07 -6.71 -7.80
N ASP A 29 1.55 -6.63 -9.04
CA ASP A 29 2.41 -5.53 -9.46
C ASP A 29 1.61 -4.21 -9.39
N PRO A 30 2.05 -3.21 -8.60
CA PRO A 30 1.32 -1.95 -8.39
C PRO A 30 1.24 -1.07 -9.65
N THR A 31 2.03 -1.37 -10.68
CA THR A 31 2.07 -0.63 -11.96
C THR A 31 1.35 -1.36 -13.08
N LYS A 32 1.09 -2.67 -12.93
CA LYS A 32 0.43 -3.49 -13.94
C LYS A 32 -1.03 -3.06 -14.11
N GLN A 33 -1.37 -2.67 -15.33
CA GLN A 33 -2.71 -2.28 -15.73
C GLN A 33 -3.50 -3.49 -16.23
N ASP A 34 -4.79 -3.54 -15.91
CA ASP A 34 -5.72 -4.55 -16.40
C ASP A 34 -7.08 -3.89 -16.71
N TYR A 35 -7.30 -3.56 -17.98
CA TYR A 35 -8.51 -2.85 -18.39
C TYR A 35 -9.80 -3.68 -18.25
N ALA A 36 -9.71 -5.01 -18.08
CA ALA A 36 -10.88 -5.85 -17.85
C ALA A 36 -11.45 -5.64 -16.44
N THR A 37 -10.63 -5.18 -15.51
CA THR A 37 -10.99 -4.97 -14.11
C THR A 37 -11.02 -3.50 -13.75
N ILE A 38 -11.39 -2.58 -14.64
CA ILE A 38 -11.49 -1.14 -14.30
C ILE A 38 -12.59 -0.91 -13.25
N LEU A 39 -12.30 -0.10 -12.23
CA LEU A 39 -13.24 0.30 -11.18
C LEU A 39 -13.99 -0.89 -10.54
N SER A 40 -13.32 -2.03 -10.45
CA SER A 40 -13.87 -3.22 -9.85
C SER A 40 -13.92 -3.05 -8.33
N PRO A 41 -15.01 -3.51 -7.67
CA PRO A 41 -15.14 -3.41 -6.23
C PRO A 41 -14.13 -4.31 -5.50
N ALA A 42 -14.03 -4.15 -4.19
CA ALA A 42 -13.22 -5.01 -3.35
C ALA A 42 -13.63 -6.48 -3.47
N SER A 43 -12.63 -7.36 -3.64
CA SER A 43 -12.80 -8.79 -3.82
C SER A 43 -11.60 -9.56 -3.26
N TRP A 44 -11.67 -10.89 -3.24
CA TRP A 44 -10.52 -11.72 -2.85
C TRP A 44 -9.36 -11.64 -3.84
N SER A 45 -9.63 -11.35 -5.12
CA SER A 45 -8.58 -11.08 -6.10
C SER A 45 -7.98 -9.69 -5.91
N ASN A 46 -8.78 -8.70 -5.54
CA ASN A 46 -8.35 -7.32 -5.35
C ASN A 46 -8.91 -6.78 -4.04
N TRP A 47 -8.14 -6.88 -2.95
CA TRP A 47 -8.62 -6.66 -1.59
C TRP A 47 -9.25 -5.30 -1.36
N LEU A 48 -8.78 -4.27 -2.10
CA LEU A 48 -9.32 -2.92 -2.06
C LEU A 48 -9.91 -2.48 -3.41
N GLY A 49 -10.18 -3.43 -4.29
CA GLY A 49 -10.64 -3.18 -5.66
C GLY A 49 -9.54 -2.60 -6.54
N THR A 50 -9.95 -1.98 -7.63
CA THR A 50 -9.06 -1.45 -8.66
C THR A 50 -9.38 -0.01 -9.02
N ASP A 51 -8.40 0.68 -9.60
CA ASP A 51 -8.56 2.06 -10.06
C ASP A 51 -9.07 2.17 -11.50
N TYR A 52 -9.05 3.40 -12.06
CA TYR A 52 -9.47 3.70 -13.42
C TYR A 52 -8.59 3.09 -14.52
N LEU A 53 -7.41 2.56 -14.18
CA LEU A 53 -6.54 1.78 -15.07
C LEU A 53 -6.59 0.27 -14.73
N GLY A 54 -7.50 -0.12 -13.85
CA GLY A 54 -7.65 -1.49 -13.37
C GLY A 54 -6.46 -2.01 -12.55
N ARG A 55 -5.66 -1.12 -11.97
CA ARG A 55 -4.55 -1.53 -11.09
C ARG A 55 -5.06 -1.88 -9.70
N ASP A 56 -4.47 -2.90 -9.08
CA ASP A 56 -4.81 -3.33 -7.72
C ASP A 56 -4.51 -2.25 -6.66
N MET A 57 -5.56 -1.70 -6.04
CA MET A 57 -5.43 -0.54 -5.14
C MET A 57 -4.62 -0.87 -3.87
N TYR A 58 -4.76 -2.09 -3.35
CA TYR A 58 -4.00 -2.55 -2.18
C TYR A 58 -2.50 -2.52 -2.46
N SER A 59 -2.07 -3.16 -3.54
CA SER A 59 -0.66 -3.20 -3.94
C SER A 59 -0.13 -1.79 -4.23
N ARG A 60 -0.96 -0.89 -4.78
CA ARG A 60 -0.58 0.53 -4.99
C ARG A 60 -0.32 1.28 -3.70
N ILE A 61 -1.12 1.08 -2.65
CA ILE A 61 -0.91 1.73 -1.35
C ILE A 61 0.39 1.22 -0.71
N ILE A 62 0.59 -0.10 -0.71
CA ILE A 62 1.79 -0.73 -0.14
C ILE A 62 3.05 -0.35 -0.92
N GLY A 63 3.00 -0.38 -2.25
CA GLY A 63 4.07 0.10 -3.12
C GLY A 63 4.36 1.59 -2.92
N GLY A 64 3.32 2.40 -2.73
CA GLY A 64 3.42 3.82 -2.37
C GLY A 64 4.23 4.04 -1.10
N ALA A 65 3.94 3.28 -0.03
CA ALA A 65 4.70 3.34 1.22
C ALA A 65 6.19 3.05 1.00
N ARG A 66 6.54 2.03 0.19
CA ARG A 66 7.94 1.74 -0.17
C ARG A 66 8.58 2.88 -0.95
N THR A 67 7.91 3.41 -1.98
CA THR A 67 8.46 4.53 -2.76
C THR A 67 8.69 5.77 -1.92
N SER A 68 7.79 6.08 -0.99
CA SER A 68 7.96 7.18 -0.04
C SER A 68 9.14 6.96 0.90
N LEU A 69 9.34 5.75 1.42
CA LEU A 69 10.53 5.44 2.24
C LEU A 69 11.83 5.57 1.47
N VAL A 70 11.88 5.05 0.23
CA VAL A 70 13.09 5.12 -0.60
C VAL A 70 13.42 6.55 -1.02
N ALA A 71 12.41 7.37 -1.32
CA ALA A 71 12.61 8.78 -1.69
C ALA A 71 13.06 9.68 -0.53
N MET A 72 12.94 9.20 0.71
CA MET A 72 13.30 9.93 1.93
C MET A 72 14.77 9.69 2.34
N VAL A 73 15.49 8.85 1.60
CA VAL A 73 16.95 8.65 1.66
C VAL A 73 17.62 9.58 0.66
#